data_AF-A0A351J158-F1
#
_entry.id   AF-A0A351J158-F1
#
_cell.length_a   1.000
_cell.length_b   1.000
_cell.length_c   1.000
_cell.angle_alpha   90.00
_cell.angle_beta   90.00
_cell.angle_gamma   90.00
#
_symmetry.space_group_name_H-M   'P 1'
#
loop_
_entity.id
_entity.type
_entity.pdbx_description
1 polymer ?
#
loop_
_entity_poly.entity_id
_entity_poly.type
_entity_poly.pdbx_seq_one_letter_code
_entity_poly.pdbx_strand_id
1 'polypeptide(L)'
;MSETRLRVSSKPSVVLHALRSVYSCAPSFIVIPPLVYIFLHTYSINHFFTNELQKKLINIAKKTNLCYNQINYKASEEWIMIYYSTPYMNYSRGFSVPDPASSIPMHSHATYELYYFISGNCEYTVEGVSNHLQPYTLLIIRANEAHRPSLHDSSLYERVCIHFRPEAVDTFDPERRLLIPFDERPLGQNNLYAPHVTRESGLTDCFDTLAKSDEDKYDNGIRVHTQFCRILCILSDLYKEKTATSADVNPLVMAIVDYINRNLVQSLSLERLCNEFYLSKSHLQRLFRDATGSTVWDYILL
;
A
#
# COMPACT_ATOMS: atom_id res chain seq x y z
N MET A 1 52.19 40.47 -7.67
CA MET A 1 52.27 40.44 -6.20
C MET A 1 50.91 40.89 -5.69
N SER A 2 50.06 40.15 -4.98
CA SER A 2 50.07 38.80 -4.40
C SER A 2 48.60 38.45 -4.10
N GLU A 3 48.10 37.31 -4.58
CA GLU A 3 46.80 36.76 -4.18
C GLU A 3 46.92 36.05 -2.82
N THR A 4 46.08 36.42 -1.86
CA THR A 4 46.00 35.78 -0.54
C THR A 4 45.02 34.62 -0.60
N ARG A 5 45.53 33.38 -0.65
CA ARG A 5 44.75 32.15 -0.42
C ARG A 5 44.41 32.00 1.06
N LEU A 6 43.12 31.99 1.41
CA LEU A 6 42.64 31.45 2.68
C LEU A 6 42.45 29.93 2.55
N ARG A 7 43.28 29.16 3.27
CA ARG A 7 43.11 27.72 3.48
C ARG A 7 42.02 27.51 4.54
N VAL A 8 40.94 26.80 4.21
CA VAL A 8 40.01 26.27 5.21
C VAL A 8 40.38 24.81 5.49
N SER A 9 40.71 24.55 6.76
CA SER A 9 41.06 23.27 7.34
C SER A 9 39.81 22.40 7.56
N SER A 10 39.89 21.14 7.16
CA SER A 10 38.89 20.10 7.40
C SER A 10 39.03 19.49 8.80
N LYS A 11 38.08 19.78 9.72
CA LYS A 11 37.80 18.93 10.89
C LYS A 11 36.30 18.92 11.23
N PRO A 12 35.64 17.75 11.27
CA PRO A 12 34.23 17.60 11.62
C PRO A 12 34.05 17.23 13.10
N SER A 13 34.15 18.19 14.03
CA SER A 13 33.97 17.89 15.46
C SER A 13 33.23 18.95 16.27
N VAL A 14 32.55 19.92 15.65
CA VAL A 14 31.87 21.00 16.39
C VAL A 14 30.33 20.94 16.29
N VAL A 15 29.77 20.10 15.42
CA VAL A 15 28.30 20.06 15.21
C VAL A 15 27.56 19.14 16.21
N LEU A 16 28.26 18.27 16.94
CA LEU A 16 27.60 17.24 17.77
C LEU A 16 27.11 17.72 19.16
N HIS A 17 27.38 18.96 19.57
CA HIS A 17 27.11 19.36 20.96
C HIS A 17 25.84 20.21 21.20
N ALA A 18 25.03 20.48 20.17
CA ALA A 18 23.85 21.36 20.29
C ALA A 18 22.49 20.65 20.46
N LEU A 19 22.41 19.31 20.52
CA LEU A 19 21.13 18.58 20.52
C LEU A 19 20.87 17.74 21.78
N ARG A 20 21.36 18.16 22.95
CA ARG A 20 21.20 17.39 24.20
C ARG A 20 20.46 18.08 25.36
N SER A 21 19.75 19.18 25.13
CA SER A 21 19.09 19.88 26.25
C SER A 21 17.67 20.37 25.98
N VAL A 22 16.76 19.53 25.47
CA VAL A 22 15.32 19.73 25.65
C VAL A 22 14.67 18.34 25.70
N TYR A 23 13.57 18.18 26.45
CA TYR A 23 12.74 16.98 26.63
C TYR A 23 13.04 16.15 27.89
N SER A 24 12.59 16.71 29.02
CA SER A 24 12.14 15.95 30.20
C SER A 24 10.63 16.17 30.38
N CYS A 25 9.93 15.14 30.86
CA CYS A 25 8.51 15.04 31.33
C CYS A 25 7.38 14.69 30.31
N ALA A 26 7.04 13.39 30.27
CA ALA A 26 5.72 12.67 30.27
C ALA A 26 4.54 13.04 29.30
N PRO A 27 3.49 12.20 29.15
CA PRO A 27 3.45 10.90 28.45
C PRO A 27 2.38 10.82 27.31
N SER A 28 2.53 9.80 26.42
CA SER A 28 1.51 9.19 25.54
C SER A 28 1.14 9.85 24.19
N PHE A 29 0.99 8.98 23.17
CA PHE A 29 0.78 9.19 21.72
C PHE A 29 2.03 9.46 20.89
N ILE A 30 2.61 8.40 20.33
CA ILE A 30 3.65 8.49 19.28
C ILE A 30 2.95 8.90 17.98
N VAL A 31 2.73 10.20 17.81
CA VAL A 31 2.66 10.81 16.49
C VAL A 31 4.10 10.82 15.99
N ILE A 32 4.40 10.03 14.95
CA ILE A 32 5.72 10.05 14.31
C ILE A 32 5.94 11.48 13.79
N PRO A 33 6.93 12.23 14.30
CA PRO A 33 7.13 13.60 13.86
C PRO A 33 7.61 13.62 12.40
N PRO A 34 7.30 14.68 11.63
CA PRO A 34 7.81 14.83 10.28
C PRO A 34 9.33 14.93 10.37
N LEU A 35 10.02 13.86 9.94
CA LEU A 35 11.47 13.81 9.85
C LEU A 35 11.97 14.99 9.01
N VAL A 36 12.94 15.71 9.57
CA VAL A 36 13.59 16.89 9.00
C VAL A 36 14.02 16.61 7.56
N TYR A 37 13.48 17.43 6.65
CA TYR A 37 13.60 17.31 5.20
C TYR A 37 14.98 17.80 4.72
N ILE A 38 15.73 16.93 4.06
CA ILE A 38 16.79 17.36 3.16
C ILE A 38 16.22 17.36 1.75
N PHE A 39 15.81 18.54 1.26
CA PHE A 39 15.50 18.75 -0.15
C PHE A 39 16.82 18.75 -0.94
N LEU A 40 17.13 17.65 -1.63
CA LEU A 40 18.17 17.64 -2.65
C LEU A 40 17.56 18.17 -3.95
N HIS A 41 17.53 19.49 -4.09
CA HIS A 41 17.38 20.11 -5.41
C HIS A 41 18.61 19.79 -6.25
N THR A 42 18.41 19.09 -7.37
CA THR A 42 19.25 19.05 -8.58
C THR A 42 20.69 19.52 -8.40
N TYR A 43 21.50 18.76 -7.68
CA TYR A 43 22.95 18.82 -7.76
C TYR A 43 23.42 17.43 -8.20
N SER A 44 24.21 17.38 -9.27
CA SER A 44 24.80 16.16 -9.84
C SER A 44 25.29 15.20 -8.75
N ILE A 45 24.55 14.12 -8.54
CA ILE A 45 24.74 13.17 -7.43
C ILE A 45 25.79 12.14 -7.81
N ASN A 46 27.01 12.61 -8.08
CA ASN A 46 28.18 11.74 -8.26
C ASN A 46 29.08 11.70 -7.01
N HIS A 47 28.69 12.33 -5.90
CA HIS A 47 29.59 12.55 -4.76
C HIS A 47 29.07 12.19 -3.36
N PHE A 48 27.92 11.52 -3.23
CA PHE A 48 27.40 11.07 -1.93
C PHE A 48 26.91 9.61 -1.99
N PHE A 49 27.82 8.67 -2.28
CA PHE A 49 27.55 7.23 -2.20
C PHE A 49 28.20 6.68 -0.94
N THR A 50 27.41 6.33 0.07
CA THR A 50 27.95 6.04 1.40
C THR A 50 28.12 4.54 1.70
N ASN A 51 27.40 3.62 1.04
CA ASN A 51 27.62 2.17 1.21
C ASN A 51 27.33 1.29 -0.05
N GLU A 52 27.80 0.03 -0.04
CA GLU A 52 27.67 -0.91 -1.18
C GLU A 52 26.24 -1.36 -1.47
N LEU A 53 25.38 -1.44 -0.44
CA LEU A 53 23.97 -1.83 -0.58
C LEU A 53 23.19 -0.76 -1.37
N GLN A 54 23.39 0.52 -1.02
CA GLN A 54 22.81 1.65 -1.72
C GLN A 54 23.26 1.69 -3.19
N LYS A 55 24.55 1.42 -3.48
CA LYS A 55 25.04 1.29 -4.87
C LYS A 55 24.37 0.15 -5.61
N LYS A 56 24.16 -1.00 -4.96
CA LYS A 56 23.49 -2.18 -5.55
C LYS A 56 22.02 -1.87 -5.86
N LEU A 57 21.28 -1.27 -4.93
CA LEU A 57 19.89 -0.86 -5.12
C LEU A 57 19.77 0.20 -6.23
N ILE A 58 20.67 1.18 -6.29
CA ILE A 58 20.72 2.16 -7.38
C ILE A 58 21.01 1.48 -8.71
N ASN A 59 21.91 0.50 -8.75
CA ASN A 59 22.23 -0.23 -9.98
C ASN A 59 21.05 -1.09 -10.46
N ILE A 60 20.29 -1.70 -9.54
CA ILE A 60 19.04 -2.40 -9.86
C ILE A 60 18.02 -1.42 -10.46
N ALA A 61 17.84 -0.25 -9.83
CA ALA A 61 16.99 0.81 -10.37
C ALA A 61 17.46 1.27 -11.76
N LYS A 62 18.76 1.44 -11.98
CA LYS A 62 19.32 1.82 -13.30
C LYS A 62 19.10 0.75 -14.37
N LYS A 63 19.30 -0.53 -14.04
CA LYS A 63 19.14 -1.67 -14.96
C LYS A 63 17.69 -1.93 -15.35
N THR A 64 16.74 -1.51 -14.52
CA THR A 64 15.30 -1.61 -14.81
C THR A 64 14.82 -0.47 -15.73
N ASN A 65 15.74 0.19 -16.44
CA ASN A 65 15.48 1.28 -17.38
C ASN A 65 14.81 2.50 -16.72
N LEU A 66 15.12 2.78 -15.45
CA LEU A 66 14.59 3.92 -14.70
C LEU A 66 15.55 5.11 -14.83
N CYS A 67 15.11 6.19 -15.49
CA CYS A 67 15.92 7.36 -15.76
C CYS A 67 16.29 8.11 -14.47
N TYR A 68 17.57 8.01 -14.14
CA TYR A 68 18.23 8.49 -12.91
C TYR A 68 18.14 10.01 -12.67
N ASN A 69 17.75 10.79 -13.69
CA ASN A 69 17.89 12.25 -13.64
C ASN A 69 16.58 13.01 -13.37
N GLN A 70 15.41 12.36 -13.37
CA GLN A 70 14.14 13.09 -13.43
C GLN A 70 13.00 12.54 -12.58
N ILE A 71 13.27 11.47 -11.83
CA ILE A 71 12.39 10.90 -10.83
C ILE A 71 12.74 11.54 -9.48
N ASN A 72 11.75 12.03 -8.73
CA ASN A 72 11.99 12.26 -7.33
C ASN A 72 12.20 10.89 -6.68
N TYR A 73 13.35 10.66 -6.08
CA TYR A 73 13.61 9.43 -5.36
C TYR A 73 13.90 9.73 -3.90
N LYS A 74 13.49 8.81 -3.03
CA LYS A 74 13.96 8.78 -1.65
C LYS A 74 14.83 7.53 -1.51
N ALA A 75 16.03 7.71 -0.97
CA ALA A 75 16.96 6.62 -0.73
C ALA A 75 17.43 6.68 0.72
N SER A 76 17.41 5.54 1.40
CA SER A 76 18.13 5.29 2.64
C SER A 76 19.22 4.25 2.38
N GLU A 77 19.89 3.77 3.42
CA GLU A 77 20.80 2.64 3.30
C GLU A 77 20.10 1.35 2.86
N GLU A 78 18.79 1.22 3.12
CA GLU A 78 18.04 -0.05 3.04
C GLU A 78 16.96 -0.06 1.94
N TRP A 79 16.57 1.11 1.43
CA TRP A 79 15.50 1.21 0.43
C TRP A 79 15.68 2.37 -0.55
N ILE A 80 15.13 2.19 -1.76
CA ILE A 80 15.00 3.19 -2.81
C ILE A 80 13.55 3.19 -3.30
N MET A 81 12.97 4.38 -3.39
CA MET A 81 11.64 4.56 -3.94
C MET A 81 11.67 5.57 -5.07
N ILE A 82 11.13 5.18 -6.20
CA ILE A 82 10.85 6.01 -7.37
C ILE A 82 9.41 6.45 -7.26
N TYR A 83 9.11 7.74 -7.35
CA TYR A 83 7.74 8.20 -7.18
C TYR A 83 7.32 9.31 -8.14
N TYR A 84 6.01 9.33 -8.39
CA TYR A 84 5.28 10.41 -9.05
C TYR A 84 4.12 10.81 -8.14
N SER A 85 3.82 12.10 -8.04
CA SER A 85 2.79 12.58 -7.12
C SER A 85 2.01 13.75 -7.69
N THR A 86 0.71 13.72 -7.44
CA THR A 86 -0.24 14.83 -7.58
C THR A 86 -0.84 15.12 -6.20
N PRO A 87 -1.67 16.17 -6.03
CA PRO A 87 -2.35 16.42 -4.76
C PRO A 87 -3.25 15.27 -4.26
N TYR A 88 -3.71 14.39 -5.16
CA TYR A 88 -4.68 13.35 -4.84
C TYR A 88 -4.17 11.93 -5.07
N MET A 89 -3.00 11.75 -5.70
CA MET A 89 -2.46 10.45 -6.05
C MET A 89 -0.93 10.42 -5.92
N ASN A 90 -0.41 9.35 -5.33
CA ASN A 90 1.01 9.04 -5.23
C ASN A 90 1.26 7.65 -5.85
N TYR A 91 1.99 7.63 -6.95
CA TYR A 91 2.56 6.41 -7.50
C TYR A 91 3.97 6.22 -6.95
N SER A 92 4.32 4.99 -6.59
CA SER A 92 5.69 4.64 -6.24
C SER A 92 6.07 3.23 -6.70
N ARG A 93 7.34 3.06 -7.09
CA ARG A 93 7.99 1.76 -7.24
C ARG A 93 9.12 1.69 -6.22
N GLY A 94 9.03 0.71 -5.32
CA GLY A 94 9.94 0.59 -4.19
C GLY A 94 10.80 -0.66 -4.28
N PHE A 95 12.09 -0.50 -3.99
CA PHE A 95 13.08 -1.54 -3.85
C PHE A 95 13.67 -1.47 -2.44
N SER A 96 13.70 -2.58 -1.71
CA SER A 96 14.37 -2.61 -0.41
C SER A 96 14.97 -3.98 -0.13
N VAL A 97 16.02 -3.99 0.69
CA VAL A 97 16.54 -5.21 1.30
C VAL A 97 16.21 -5.11 2.79
N PRO A 98 15.14 -5.78 3.25
CA PRO A 98 14.71 -5.65 4.63
C PRO A 98 15.70 -6.34 5.58
N ASP A 99 15.88 -5.71 6.74
CA ASP A 99 16.49 -6.37 7.89
C ASP A 99 15.45 -7.35 8.48
N PRO A 100 15.74 -8.66 8.57
CA PRO A 100 14.82 -9.64 9.16
C PRO A 100 14.46 -9.33 10.63
N ALA A 101 15.28 -8.53 11.33
CA ALA A 101 14.98 -8.06 12.67
C ALA A 101 14.02 -6.85 12.69
N SER A 102 13.85 -6.17 11.56
CA SER A 102 12.91 -5.07 11.40
C SER A 102 11.51 -5.60 11.10
N SER A 103 10.49 -4.97 11.68
CA SER A 103 9.10 -5.28 11.39
C SER A 103 8.35 -4.00 11.04
N ILE A 104 7.48 -4.10 10.03
CA ILE A 104 6.57 -3.02 9.67
C ILE A 104 5.30 -3.20 10.51
N PRO A 105 4.94 -2.24 11.37
CA PRO A 105 3.77 -2.37 12.21
C PRO A 105 2.49 -2.38 11.37
N MET A 106 1.43 -2.98 11.93
CA MET A 106 0.08 -2.80 11.42
C MET A 106 -0.25 -1.32 11.40
N HIS A 107 -0.71 -0.82 10.25
CA HIS A 107 -1.06 0.58 10.06
C HIS A 107 -2.25 0.72 9.13
N SER A 108 -2.78 1.94 9.05
CA SER A 108 -3.78 2.32 8.07
C SER A 108 -3.58 3.78 7.68
N HIS A 109 -4.17 4.17 6.55
CA HIS A 109 -4.10 5.54 6.05
C HIS A 109 -5.40 5.94 5.37
N ALA A 110 -5.68 7.23 5.31
CA ALA A 110 -6.91 7.80 4.75
C ALA A 110 -6.99 7.77 3.21
N THR A 111 -6.07 7.07 2.54
CA THR A 111 -6.05 6.85 1.09
C THR A 111 -6.40 5.41 0.76
N TYR A 112 -6.96 5.18 -0.42
CA TYR A 112 -6.97 3.87 -1.06
C TYR A 112 -5.53 3.49 -1.44
N GLU A 113 -5.23 2.20 -1.47
CA GLU A 113 -3.95 1.68 -1.96
C GLU A 113 -4.18 0.56 -2.98
N LEU A 114 -3.52 0.67 -4.12
CA LEU A 114 -3.23 -0.44 -5.02
C LEU A 114 -1.81 -0.90 -4.73
N TYR A 115 -1.66 -2.12 -4.23
CA TYR A 115 -0.37 -2.71 -3.89
C TYR A 115 -0.07 -3.88 -4.84
N TYR A 116 0.89 -3.71 -5.74
CA TYR A 116 1.28 -4.71 -6.73
C TYR A 116 2.65 -5.28 -6.38
N PHE A 117 2.67 -6.58 -6.06
CA PHE A 117 3.86 -7.27 -5.62
C PHE A 117 4.68 -7.79 -6.80
N ILE A 118 5.97 -7.44 -6.88
CA ILE A 118 6.85 -7.86 -7.97
C ILE A 118 7.75 -9.02 -7.50
N SER A 119 8.48 -8.84 -6.40
CA SER A 119 9.38 -9.88 -5.89
C SER A 119 9.67 -9.74 -4.39
N GLY A 120 10.16 -10.82 -3.78
CA GLY A 120 10.54 -10.91 -2.38
C GLY A 120 9.88 -12.10 -1.66
N ASN A 121 10.11 -12.19 -0.35
CA ASN A 121 9.45 -13.14 0.53
C ASN A 121 8.57 -12.38 1.53
N CYS A 122 7.29 -12.20 1.17
CA CYS A 122 6.36 -11.32 1.87
C CYS A 122 5.06 -12.05 2.17
N GLU A 123 4.68 -12.11 3.44
CA GLU A 123 3.29 -12.27 3.84
C GLU A 123 2.65 -10.87 3.95
N TYR A 124 1.37 -10.75 3.63
CA TYR A 124 0.65 -9.49 3.72
C TYR A 124 -0.66 -9.71 4.48
N THR A 125 -0.83 -8.99 5.58
CA THR A 125 -2.02 -9.05 6.42
C THR A 125 -2.90 -7.85 6.13
N VAL A 126 -4.19 -8.07 5.88
CA VAL A 126 -5.22 -7.01 5.82
C VAL A 126 -6.37 -7.42 6.74
N GLU A 127 -6.67 -6.60 7.75
CA GLU A 127 -7.75 -6.85 8.72
C GLU A 127 -7.70 -8.28 9.31
N GLY A 128 -6.52 -8.67 9.77
CA GLY A 128 -6.25 -10.00 10.36
C GLY A 128 -6.09 -11.14 9.36
N VAL A 129 -6.48 -10.97 8.09
CA VAL A 129 -6.34 -11.99 7.05
C VAL A 129 -4.96 -11.91 6.42
N SER A 130 -4.12 -12.90 6.69
CA SER A 130 -2.76 -13.03 6.15
C SER A 130 -2.71 -13.88 4.89
N ASN A 131 -2.01 -13.40 3.86
CA ASN A 131 -1.74 -14.13 2.63
C ASN A 131 -0.26 -14.07 2.27
N HIS A 132 0.33 -15.21 1.91
CA HIS A 132 1.67 -15.21 1.32
C HIS A 132 1.61 -14.73 -0.13
N LEU A 133 2.37 -13.69 -0.47
CA LEU A 133 2.29 -13.07 -1.79
C LEU A 133 3.11 -13.83 -2.83
N GLN A 134 2.46 -14.19 -3.92
CA GLN A 134 3.14 -14.66 -5.12
C GLN A 134 3.48 -13.47 -6.03
N PRO A 135 4.61 -13.47 -6.75
CA PRO A 135 4.92 -12.46 -7.75
C PRO A 135 3.72 -12.17 -8.66
N TYR A 136 3.47 -10.88 -8.91
CA TYR A 136 2.35 -10.34 -9.70
C TYR A 136 0.97 -10.42 -9.04
N THR A 137 0.93 -10.64 -7.72
CA THR A 137 -0.30 -10.47 -6.92
C THR A 137 -0.62 -8.99 -6.76
N LEU A 138 -1.90 -8.63 -6.96
CA LEU A 138 -2.42 -7.29 -6.68
C LEU A 138 -3.30 -7.34 -5.42
N LEU A 139 -3.08 -6.40 -4.51
CA LEU A 139 -3.94 -6.10 -3.39
C LEU A 139 -4.61 -4.74 -3.59
N ILE A 140 -5.90 -4.64 -3.24
CA ILE A 140 -6.65 -3.38 -3.21
C ILE A 140 -7.09 -3.11 -1.77
N ILE A 141 -6.75 -1.96 -1.23
CA ILE A 141 -6.97 -1.61 0.18
C ILE A 141 -7.78 -0.32 0.21
N ARG A 142 -8.87 -0.31 0.99
CA ARG A 142 -9.71 0.90 1.12
C ARG A 142 -9.14 1.84 2.19
N ALA A 143 -9.64 3.07 2.20
CA ALA A 143 -9.25 4.04 3.22
C ALA A 143 -9.50 3.51 4.64
N ASN A 144 -8.52 3.69 5.52
CA ASN A 144 -8.52 3.28 6.92
C ASN A 144 -8.56 1.77 7.20
N GLU A 145 -8.42 0.92 6.17
CA GLU A 145 -8.30 -0.53 6.36
C GLU A 145 -6.90 -0.88 6.87
N ALA A 146 -6.82 -1.59 7.99
CA ALA A 146 -5.59 -1.95 8.66
C ALA A 146 -4.83 -3.02 7.87
N HIS A 147 -3.56 -2.76 7.59
CA HIS A 147 -2.71 -3.67 6.84
C HIS A 147 -1.23 -3.62 7.26
N ARG A 148 -0.50 -4.70 6.95
CA ARG A 148 0.97 -4.75 7.05
C ARG A 148 1.59 -5.76 6.07
N PRO A 149 2.73 -5.42 5.46
CA PRO A 149 3.65 -6.42 4.93
C PRO A 149 4.54 -7.00 6.05
N SER A 150 4.72 -8.31 6.04
CA SER A 150 5.68 -9.06 6.86
C SER A 150 6.75 -9.65 5.96
N LEU A 151 7.98 -9.18 6.09
CA LEU A 151 9.11 -9.59 5.25
C LEU A 151 9.93 -10.63 6.00
N HIS A 152 10.16 -11.79 5.38
CA HIS A 152 10.69 -12.97 6.11
C HIS A 152 12.18 -13.23 5.91
N ASP A 153 12.82 -12.56 4.95
CA ASP A 153 14.25 -12.70 4.69
C ASP A 153 14.82 -11.42 4.06
N SER A 154 16.13 -11.39 3.86
CA SER A 154 16.84 -10.27 3.20
C SER A 154 16.85 -10.38 1.66
N SER A 155 15.88 -11.07 1.06
CA SER A 155 15.72 -11.04 -0.39
C SER A 155 15.35 -9.62 -0.85
N LEU A 156 15.64 -9.32 -2.12
CA LEU A 156 15.19 -8.06 -2.70
C LEU A 156 13.66 -8.05 -2.68
N TYR A 157 13.10 -7.06 -1.98
CA TYR A 157 11.67 -6.81 -1.94
C TYR A 157 11.32 -5.68 -2.91
N GLU A 158 10.50 -5.99 -3.90
CA GLU A 158 10.09 -5.08 -4.96
C GLU A 158 8.57 -5.01 -5.09
N ARG A 159 8.04 -3.80 -5.21
CA ARG A 159 6.61 -3.54 -5.36
C ARG A 159 6.32 -2.24 -6.11
N VAL A 160 5.10 -2.12 -6.59
CA VAL A 160 4.50 -0.87 -7.03
C VAL A 160 3.31 -0.56 -6.14
N CYS A 161 3.24 0.66 -5.60
CA CYS A 161 2.09 1.15 -4.83
C CYS A 161 1.50 2.38 -5.50
N ILE A 162 0.16 2.43 -5.62
CA ILE A 162 -0.57 3.66 -5.94
C ILE A 162 -1.48 3.98 -4.76
N HIS A 163 -1.14 5.05 -4.04
CA HIS A 163 -2.00 5.61 -3.01
C HIS A 163 -2.82 6.73 -3.61
N PHE A 164 -4.13 6.75 -3.40
CA PHE A 164 -4.96 7.82 -3.92
C PHE A 164 -6.13 8.13 -3.00
N ARG A 165 -6.55 9.40 -3.02
CA ARG A 165 -7.77 9.85 -2.37
C ARG A 165 -8.94 9.69 -3.34
N PRO A 166 -10.20 9.57 -2.86
CA PRO A 166 -11.33 9.42 -3.77
C PRO A 166 -11.46 10.58 -4.77
N GLU A 167 -11.00 11.78 -4.43
CA GLU A 167 -10.99 12.94 -5.33
C GLU A 167 -10.12 12.73 -6.59
N ALA A 168 -9.24 11.72 -6.60
CA ALA A 168 -8.42 11.39 -7.77
C ALA A 168 -9.26 10.91 -8.97
N VAL A 169 -10.50 10.46 -8.76
CA VAL A 169 -11.38 9.97 -9.84
C VAL A 169 -12.48 10.96 -10.23
N ASP A 170 -12.73 12.00 -9.43
CA ASP A 170 -13.91 12.88 -9.58
C ASP A 170 -14.03 13.55 -10.96
N THR A 171 -12.92 13.73 -11.68
CA THR A 171 -12.91 14.36 -13.02
C THR A 171 -13.36 13.42 -14.14
N PHE A 172 -13.25 12.10 -13.98
CA PHE A 172 -13.58 11.11 -15.00
C PHE A 172 -14.60 10.06 -14.56
N ASP A 173 -14.85 9.95 -13.26
CA ASP A 173 -15.85 9.10 -12.63
C ASP A 173 -16.49 9.85 -11.45
N PRO A 174 -17.32 10.88 -11.71
CA PRO A 174 -17.90 11.74 -10.67
C PRO A 174 -18.87 10.98 -9.74
N GLU A 175 -19.39 9.84 -10.18
CA GLU A 175 -20.22 8.96 -9.36
C GLU A 175 -19.39 7.95 -8.56
N ARG A 176 -18.07 7.95 -8.71
CA ARG A 176 -17.11 7.06 -8.01
C ARG A 176 -17.44 5.57 -8.16
N ARG A 177 -18.05 5.17 -9.27
CA ARG A 177 -18.41 3.77 -9.54
C ARG A 177 -17.18 2.86 -9.62
N LEU A 178 -16.04 3.40 -10.01
CA LEU A 178 -14.76 2.69 -10.07
C LEU A 178 -14.15 2.43 -8.68
N LEU A 179 -14.70 3.02 -7.61
CA LEU A 179 -14.28 2.77 -6.23
C LEU A 179 -15.09 1.65 -5.56
N ILE A 180 -16.21 1.22 -6.15
CA ILE A 180 -17.05 0.12 -5.66
C ILE A 180 -16.24 -1.14 -5.29
N PRO A 181 -15.24 -1.61 -6.09
CA PRO A 181 -14.43 -2.78 -5.72
C PRO A 181 -13.67 -2.64 -4.40
N PHE A 182 -13.37 -1.41 -3.98
CA PHE A 182 -12.69 -1.13 -2.72
C PHE A 182 -13.67 -1.06 -1.55
N ASP A 183 -14.81 -0.40 -1.78
CA ASP A 183 -15.76 -0.03 -0.71
C ASP A 183 -16.82 -1.11 -0.45
N GLU A 184 -17.36 -1.76 -1.49
CA GLU A 184 -18.45 -2.73 -1.39
C GLU A 184 -17.94 -4.16 -1.23
N ARG A 185 -17.03 -4.37 -0.29
CA ARG A 185 -16.57 -5.72 0.10
C ARG A 185 -16.44 -5.83 1.62
N PRO A 186 -16.47 -7.03 2.21
CA PRO A 186 -16.12 -7.21 3.62
C PRO A 186 -14.66 -6.80 3.89
N LEU A 187 -14.38 -6.34 5.11
CA LEU A 187 -13.01 -6.00 5.55
C LEU A 187 -12.08 -7.21 5.42
N GLY A 188 -10.87 -6.99 4.90
CA GLY A 188 -9.86 -8.06 4.72
C GLY A 188 -10.19 -9.12 3.66
N GLN A 189 -11.36 -9.05 3.03
CA GLN A 189 -11.80 -10.03 2.04
C GLN A 189 -11.97 -9.39 0.66
N ASN A 190 -11.93 -10.23 -0.39
CA ASN A 190 -12.10 -9.82 -1.78
C ASN A 190 -11.17 -8.68 -2.24
N ASN A 191 -10.03 -8.53 -1.58
CA ASN A 191 -9.01 -7.52 -1.84
C ASN A 191 -7.80 -8.06 -2.60
N LEU A 192 -7.68 -9.38 -2.78
CA LEU A 192 -6.54 -10.04 -3.41
C LEU A 192 -6.90 -10.57 -4.80
N TYR A 193 -6.10 -10.21 -5.79
CA TYR A 193 -6.15 -10.72 -7.15
C TYR A 193 -4.88 -11.51 -7.43
N ALA A 194 -5.04 -12.81 -7.64
CA ALA A 194 -3.95 -13.76 -7.82
C ALA A 194 -3.21 -13.54 -9.16
N PRO A 195 -1.97 -14.05 -9.30
CA PRO A 195 -1.14 -13.79 -10.49
C PRO A 195 -1.74 -14.25 -11.84
N HIS A 196 -2.61 -15.26 -11.85
CA HIS A 196 -3.28 -15.65 -13.10
C HIS A 196 -4.34 -14.61 -13.50
N VAL A 197 -5.15 -14.14 -12.54
CA VAL A 197 -6.15 -13.09 -12.74
C VAL A 197 -5.51 -11.79 -13.22
N THR A 198 -4.41 -11.36 -12.60
CA THR A 198 -3.75 -10.10 -12.98
C THR A 198 -3.12 -10.17 -14.37
N ARG A 199 -2.66 -11.34 -14.83
CA ARG A 199 -2.15 -11.53 -16.19
C ARG A 199 -3.27 -11.58 -17.22
N GLU A 200 -4.29 -12.42 -17.00
CA GLU A 200 -5.39 -12.63 -17.95
C GLU A 200 -6.24 -11.38 -18.17
N SER A 201 -6.40 -10.56 -17.12
CA SER A 201 -7.13 -9.29 -17.20
C SER A 201 -6.33 -8.12 -17.81
N GLY A 202 -5.03 -8.29 -18.04
CA GLY A 202 -4.14 -7.22 -18.51
C GLY A 202 -3.73 -6.21 -17.43
N LEU A 203 -3.98 -6.47 -16.14
CA LEU A 203 -3.45 -5.64 -15.04
C LEU A 203 -1.93 -5.64 -15.02
N THR A 204 -1.30 -6.80 -15.24
CA THR A 204 0.16 -6.92 -15.31
C THR A 204 0.74 -5.99 -16.38
N ASP A 205 0.13 -5.92 -17.57
CA ASP A 205 0.58 -5.01 -18.64
C ASP A 205 0.52 -3.53 -18.22
N CYS A 206 -0.50 -3.17 -17.42
CA CYS A 206 -0.63 -1.82 -16.89
C CYS A 206 0.52 -1.49 -15.93
N PHE A 207 0.83 -2.41 -15.00
CA PHE A 207 1.92 -2.24 -14.04
C PHE A 207 3.30 -2.31 -14.69
N ASP A 208 3.49 -3.15 -15.70
CA ASP A 208 4.71 -3.19 -16.51
C ASP A 208 4.91 -1.90 -17.30
N THR A 209 3.82 -1.32 -17.81
CA THR A 209 3.85 -0.01 -18.47
C THR A 209 4.19 1.10 -17.47
N LEU A 210 3.63 1.08 -16.27
CA LEU A 210 4.00 2.00 -15.18
C LEU A 210 5.48 1.86 -14.78
N ALA A 211 6.01 0.63 -14.85
CA ALA A 211 7.39 0.32 -14.51
C ALA A 211 8.40 0.78 -15.56
N LYS A 212 7.97 1.06 -16.79
CA LYS A 212 8.79 1.69 -17.84
C LYS A 212 8.97 3.17 -17.51
N SER A 213 10.23 3.62 -17.46
CA SER A 213 10.49 5.05 -17.43
C SER A 213 10.72 5.58 -18.84
N ASP A 214 10.11 6.73 -19.10
CA ASP A 214 10.51 7.61 -20.20
C ASP A 214 11.30 8.79 -19.63
N GLU A 215 12.18 9.35 -20.45
CA GLU A 215 12.99 10.52 -20.11
C GLU A 215 12.17 11.81 -19.92
N ASP A 216 10.93 11.86 -20.43
CA ASP A 216 10.05 13.03 -20.36
C ASP A 216 9.07 12.97 -19.18
N LYS A 217 9.13 14.00 -18.31
CA LYS A 217 8.22 14.17 -17.15
C LYS A 217 6.77 14.36 -17.56
N TYR A 218 6.51 15.01 -18.70
CA TYR A 218 5.15 15.27 -19.17
C TYR A 218 4.46 13.94 -19.54
N ASP A 219 5.16 13.11 -20.30
CA ASP A 219 4.68 11.79 -20.70
C ASP A 219 4.52 10.84 -19.50
N ASN A 220 5.37 10.98 -18.47
CA ASN A 220 5.24 10.18 -17.24
C ASN A 220 3.94 10.46 -16.48
N GLY A 221 3.53 11.74 -16.35
CA GLY A 221 2.29 12.09 -15.68
C GLY A 221 1.05 11.53 -16.41
N ILE A 222 1.04 11.66 -17.74
CA ILE A 222 -0.02 11.12 -18.60
C ILE A 222 -0.03 9.60 -18.54
N ARG A 223 1.13 8.94 -18.61
CA ARG A 223 1.25 7.49 -18.49
C ARG A 223 0.70 7.00 -17.16
N VAL A 224 1.13 7.59 -16.04
CA VAL A 224 0.63 7.18 -14.72
C VAL A 224 -0.89 7.33 -14.63
N HIS A 225 -1.42 8.47 -15.07
CA HIS A 225 -2.86 8.72 -15.03
C HIS A 225 -3.65 7.77 -15.93
N THR A 226 -3.21 7.54 -17.17
CA THR A 226 -3.90 6.63 -18.11
C THR A 226 -3.87 5.18 -17.64
N GLN A 227 -2.74 4.70 -17.10
CA GLN A 227 -2.68 3.36 -16.52
C GLN A 227 -3.51 3.25 -15.24
N PHE A 228 -3.55 4.28 -14.40
CA PHE A 228 -4.42 4.33 -13.23
C PHE A 228 -5.90 4.16 -13.61
N CYS A 229 -6.39 4.94 -14.58
CA CYS A 229 -7.77 4.81 -15.06
C CYS A 229 -8.04 3.40 -15.61
N ARG A 230 -7.12 2.85 -16.40
CA ARG A 230 -7.25 1.50 -16.97
C ARG A 230 -7.30 0.42 -15.88
N ILE A 231 -6.44 0.50 -14.87
CA ILE A 231 -6.43 -0.43 -13.72
C ILE A 231 -7.78 -0.40 -13.01
N LEU A 232 -8.32 0.79 -12.73
CA LEU A 232 -9.61 0.94 -12.08
C LEU A 232 -10.76 0.33 -12.89
N CYS A 233 -10.80 0.53 -14.21
CA CYS A 233 -11.81 -0.08 -15.07
C CYS A 233 -11.75 -1.62 -15.01
N ILE A 234 -10.54 -2.19 -15.14
CA ILE A 234 -10.34 -3.64 -15.08
C ILE A 234 -10.78 -4.20 -13.72
N LEU A 235 -10.44 -3.53 -12.63
CA LEU A 235 -10.86 -3.93 -11.27
C LEU A 235 -12.38 -3.90 -11.11
N SER A 236 -13.04 -2.86 -11.65
CA SER A 236 -14.50 -2.76 -11.68
C SER A 236 -15.13 -3.96 -12.38
N ASP A 237 -14.60 -4.36 -13.53
CA ASP A 237 -15.17 -5.46 -14.32
C ASP A 237 -14.93 -6.82 -13.66
N LEU A 238 -13.71 -7.06 -13.16
CA LEU A 238 -13.39 -8.26 -12.36
C LEU A 238 -14.29 -8.38 -11.12
N TYR A 239 -14.57 -7.26 -10.45
CA TYR A 239 -15.46 -7.23 -9.29
C TYR A 239 -16.90 -7.57 -9.67
N LYS A 240 -17.41 -7.06 -10.80
CA LYS A 240 -18.75 -7.41 -11.30
C LYS A 240 -18.85 -8.88 -11.68
N GLU A 241 -17.84 -9.45 -12.33
CA GLU A 241 -17.80 -10.88 -12.67
C GLU A 241 -17.81 -11.75 -11.41
N LYS A 242 -17.01 -11.37 -10.40
CA LYS A 242 -16.95 -12.06 -9.12
C LYS A 242 -18.27 -11.97 -8.34
N THR A 243 -18.93 -10.82 -8.37
CA THR A 243 -20.21 -10.63 -7.67
C THR A 243 -21.39 -11.25 -8.41
N ALA A 244 -21.36 -11.27 -9.75
CA ALA A 244 -22.34 -11.98 -10.57
C ALA A 244 -22.24 -13.50 -10.40
N THR A 245 -21.03 -14.04 -10.22
CA THR A 245 -20.82 -15.46 -9.90
C THR A 245 -21.09 -15.79 -8.43
N SER A 246 -20.96 -14.81 -7.52
CA SER A 246 -21.40 -14.92 -6.13
C SER A 246 -22.88 -14.59 -5.93
N ALA A 247 -23.70 -14.52 -6.99
CA ALA A 247 -25.14 -14.31 -6.89
C ALA A 247 -25.87 -15.48 -6.18
N ASP A 248 -25.17 -16.59 -5.88
CA ASP A 248 -25.63 -17.65 -4.98
C ASP A 248 -25.32 -17.38 -3.49
N VAL A 249 -24.59 -16.32 -3.14
CA VAL A 249 -24.39 -15.91 -1.75
C VAL A 249 -25.65 -15.21 -1.27
N ASN A 250 -26.36 -15.87 -0.36
CA ASN A 250 -27.64 -15.40 0.15
C ASN A 250 -27.55 -13.94 0.66
N PRO A 251 -28.30 -12.98 0.07
CA PRO A 251 -28.29 -11.57 0.47
C PRO A 251 -28.55 -11.35 1.97
N LEU A 252 -29.27 -12.28 2.60
CA LEU A 252 -29.50 -12.29 4.05
C LEU A 252 -28.21 -12.44 4.84
N VAL A 253 -27.26 -13.26 4.38
CA VAL A 253 -25.95 -13.42 5.04
C VAL A 253 -25.14 -12.14 4.95
N MET A 254 -25.11 -11.50 3.78
CA MET A 254 -24.38 -10.25 3.61
C MET A 254 -24.93 -9.15 4.53
N ALA A 255 -26.25 -9.08 4.69
CA ALA A 255 -26.88 -8.17 5.64
C ALA A 255 -26.51 -8.49 7.11
N ILE A 256 -26.43 -9.78 7.47
CA ILE A 256 -25.98 -10.22 8.80
C ILE A 256 -24.53 -9.82 9.06
N VAL A 257 -23.63 -10.05 8.09
CA VAL A 257 -22.21 -9.70 8.16
C VAL A 257 -22.03 -8.18 8.31
N ASP A 258 -22.71 -7.38 7.49
CA ASP A 258 -22.67 -5.92 7.58
C ASP A 258 -23.21 -5.40 8.92
N TYR A 259 -24.30 -5.97 9.44
CA TYR A 259 -24.83 -5.62 10.76
C TYR A 259 -23.83 -5.94 11.88
N ILE A 260 -23.18 -7.11 11.84
CA ILE A 260 -22.15 -7.47 12.82
C ILE A 260 -21.03 -6.42 12.79
N ASN A 261 -20.48 -6.14 11.61
CA ASN A 261 -19.36 -5.20 11.43
C ASN A 261 -19.69 -3.78 11.92
N ARG A 262 -20.92 -3.30 11.71
CA ARG A 262 -21.38 -1.98 12.17
C ARG A 262 -21.63 -1.90 13.68
N ASN A 263 -21.75 -3.05 14.37
CA ASN A 263 -22.16 -3.11 15.77
C ASN A 263 -21.12 -3.75 16.70
N LEU A 264 -19.88 -4.02 16.24
CA LEU A 264 -18.81 -4.68 17.02
C LEU A 264 -18.48 -4.04 18.37
N VAL A 265 -18.72 -2.73 18.55
CA VAL A 265 -18.45 -2.00 19.80
C VAL A 265 -19.51 -2.26 20.87
N GLN A 266 -20.70 -2.74 20.48
CA GLN A 266 -21.79 -3.08 21.40
C GLN A 266 -21.73 -4.56 21.78
N SER A 267 -22.39 -4.95 22.87
CA SER A 267 -22.57 -6.37 23.19
C SER A 267 -23.43 -7.05 22.12
N LEU A 268 -22.79 -7.71 21.15
CA LEU A 268 -23.46 -8.60 20.22
C LEU A 268 -23.78 -9.93 20.90
N SER A 269 -24.99 -10.42 20.68
CA SER A 269 -25.38 -11.76 21.08
C SER A 269 -26.07 -12.47 19.93
N LEU A 270 -26.00 -13.81 19.94
CA LEU A 270 -26.70 -14.62 18.96
C LEU A 270 -28.23 -14.39 19.03
N GLU A 271 -28.79 -14.18 20.23
CA GLU A 271 -30.20 -13.77 20.38
C GLU A 271 -30.51 -12.47 19.65
N ARG A 272 -29.63 -11.46 19.74
CA ARG A 272 -29.85 -10.17 19.10
C ARG A 272 -29.88 -10.31 17.58
N LEU A 273 -28.95 -11.08 17.01
CA LEU A 273 -28.93 -11.38 15.57
C LEU A 273 -30.18 -12.16 15.13
N CYS A 274 -30.60 -13.15 15.92
CA CYS A 274 -31.84 -13.88 15.66
C CYS A 274 -33.07 -12.96 15.64
N ASN A 275 -33.15 -12.01 16.57
CA ASN A 275 -34.27 -11.07 16.66
C ASN A 275 -34.25 -10.02 15.54
N GLU A 276 -33.07 -9.49 15.19
CA GLU A 276 -32.91 -8.49 14.12
C GLU A 276 -33.29 -9.07 12.75
N PHE A 277 -32.85 -10.30 12.47
CA PHE A 277 -33.03 -10.94 11.17
C PHE A 277 -34.21 -11.91 11.11
N TYR A 278 -34.98 -12.03 12.20
CA TYR A 278 -36.12 -12.95 12.32
C TYR A 278 -35.75 -14.41 12.02
N LEU A 279 -34.58 -14.85 12.48
CA LEU A 279 -34.04 -16.19 12.23
C LEU A 279 -33.98 -17.02 13.51
N SER A 280 -34.26 -18.32 13.40
CA SER A 280 -33.92 -19.25 14.48
C SER A 280 -32.39 -19.40 14.59
N LYS A 281 -31.87 -19.71 15.79
CA LYS A 281 -30.42 -19.91 16.01
C LYS A 281 -29.82 -20.95 15.06
N SER A 282 -30.53 -22.06 14.84
CA SER A 282 -30.09 -23.14 13.94
C SER A 282 -30.04 -22.70 12.49
N HIS A 283 -31.05 -21.94 12.05
CA HIS A 283 -31.07 -21.38 10.70
C HIS A 283 -29.94 -20.35 10.51
N LEU A 284 -29.78 -19.42 11.46
CA LEU A 284 -28.73 -18.41 11.44
C LEU A 284 -27.34 -19.05 11.36
N GLN A 285 -27.04 -20.04 12.20
CA GLN A 285 -25.72 -20.68 12.19
C GLN A 285 -25.44 -21.48 10.92
N ARG A 286 -26.44 -22.20 10.40
CA ARG A 286 -26.29 -22.95 9.14
C ARG A 286 -26.07 -21.99 7.98
N LEU A 287 -26.96 -21.01 7.85
CA LEU A 287 -26.95 -19.99 6.81
C LEU A 287 -25.61 -19.23 6.81
N PHE A 288 -25.14 -18.81 7.98
CA PHE A 288 -23.88 -18.07 8.12
C PHE A 288 -22.66 -18.94 7.81
N ARG A 289 -22.64 -20.21 8.25
CA ARG A 289 -21.54 -21.13 7.98
C ARG A 289 -21.46 -21.54 6.51
N ASP A 290 -22.60 -21.81 5.88
CA ASP A 290 -22.66 -22.22 4.47
C ASP A 290 -22.15 -21.11 3.54
N ALA A 291 -22.28 -19.85 3.94
CA ALA A 291 -21.86 -18.69 3.15
C ALA A 291 -20.49 -18.09 3.55
N THR A 292 -20.06 -18.19 4.82
CA THR A 292 -18.80 -17.58 5.30
C THR A 292 -17.71 -18.59 5.64
N GLY A 293 -18.04 -19.89 5.68
CA GLY A 293 -17.11 -20.95 6.13
C GLY A 293 -16.83 -20.96 7.64
N SER A 294 -17.45 -20.06 8.43
CA SER A 294 -17.21 -19.90 9.86
C SER A 294 -18.52 -19.84 10.67
N THR A 295 -18.46 -20.02 11.99
CA THR A 295 -19.62 -19.71 12.83
C THR A 295 -19.72 -18.22 13.09
N VAL A 296 -20.92 -17.74 13.43
CA VAL A 296 -21.15 -16.33 13.82
C VAL A 296 -20.22 -15.91 14.97
N TRP A 297 -19.97 -16.79 15.94
CA TRP A 297 -19.10 -16.47 17.08
C TRP A 297 -17.63 -16.43 16.72
N ASP A 298 -17.18 -17.37 15.89
CA ASP A 298 -15.80 -17.33 15.38
C ASP A 298 -15.58 -16.04 14.60
N TYR A 299 -16.56 -15.64 13.78
CA TYR A 299 -16.52 -14.39 13.03
C TYR A 299 -16.48 -13.14 13.90
N ILE A 300 -17.17 -13.12 15.04
CA ILE A 300 -17.17 -11.97 15.98
C ILE A 300 -15.86 -11.88 16.78
N LEU A 301 -15.16 -13.00 16.98
CA LEU A 301 -13.92 -13.08 17.77
C LEU A 301 -12.65 -12.87 16.92
N LEU A 302 -12.78 -12.78 15.60
CA LEU A 302 -11.72 -12.35 14.67
C LEU A 302 -11.38 -10.87 14.87
#